data_AF-A0A1V0HVF1-F1
#
_entry.id   AF-A0A1V0HVF1-F1
#
_cell.length_a   1.000
_cell.length_b   1.000
_cell.length_c   1.000
_cell.angle_alpha   90.00
_cell.angle_beta   90.00
_cell.angle_gamma   90.00
#
_symmetry.space_group_name_H-M   'P 1'
#
loop_
_entity.id
_entity.type
_entity.pdbx_description
1 polymer ?
#
loop_
_entity_poly.entity_id
_entity_poly.type
_entity_poly.pdbx_seq_one_letter_code
_entity_poly.pdbx_strand_id
1 'polypeptide(L)'
;MIDDVAPGPYAFGARGRNARGIWSDWAWAGATAVQGENAPPGAITGLSVQASGGAVAMLRWDRHPSLDVRQGGRIEFRHAGALSGATWQSSTGIGKAVSGGVTEATLPLKSGTYLARAHDAMGTPGPVSGIAIRAASIIPTTTVVTLAEAPDFAGAAEGCRAAGGVLAMAPGQTRAIYAFAGRIDLGRVQPVRLITDIELLISEAEDLFWQPSGTAMWTPPDARLWQGSTDAYGDVDLQVSLTDDDPAADPAWGPWQSFDAADFPARAFRFRAILSVESPDYTIGITGLTVTALQAA
;
A
#
# COMPACT_ATOMS: atom_id res chain seq x y z
N MET A 1 31.94 -8.40 -10.77
CA MET A 1 31.26 -7.35 -10.00
C MET A 1 32.31 -6.74 -9.10
N ILE A 2 32.43 -5.41 -9.06
CA ILE A 2 33.31 -4.72 -8.11
C ILE A 2 32.37 -3.99 -7.17
N ASP A 3 32.36 -4.40 -5.91
CA ASP A 3 31.47 -3.85 -4.89
C ASP A 3 32.18 -2.68 -4.16
N ASP A 4 31.41 -1.79 -3.54
CA ASP A 4 31.88 -0.66 -2.71
C ASP A 4 32.78 0.38 -3.43
N VAL A 5 32.46 0.74 -4.67
CA VAL A 5 33.15 1.82 -5.39
C VAL A 5 32.45 3.16 -5.16
N ALA A 6 33.16 4.13 -4.57
CA ALA A 6 32.64 5.48 -4.38
C ALA A 6 32.38 6.17 -5.73
N PRO A 7 31.41 7.11 -5.84
CA PRO A 7 31.15 7.81 -7.10
C PRO A 7 32.36 8.59 -7.59
N GLY A 8 32.68 8.51 -8.87
CA GLY A 8 33.82 9.23 -9.45
C GLY A 8 34.29 8.69 -10.79
N PRO A 9 35.27 9.36 -11.43
CA PRO A 9 35.92 8.85 -12.62
C PRO A 9 36.90 7.74 -12.25
N TYR A 10 36.73 6.55 -12.81
CA TYR A 10 37.66 5.43 -12.65
C TYR A 10 38.21 4.98 -13.99
N ALA A 11 39.49 4.62 -13.98
CA ALA A 11 40.11 3.83 -15.05
C ALA A 11 40.29 2.41 -14.53
N PHE A 12 39.76 1.43 -15.25
CA PHE A 12 39.89 0.02 -14.87
C PHE A 12 41.05 -0.59 -15.65
N GLY A 13 42.01 -1.18 -14.94
CA GLY A 13 43.17 -1.86 -15.52
C GLY A 13 43.11 -3.36 -15.28
N ALA A 14 43.50 -4.15 -16.27
CA ALA A 14 43.71 -5.59 -16.12
C ALA A 14 45.11 -5.98 -16.64
N ARG A 15 45.74 -6.96 -15.99
CA ARG A 15 46.98 -7.58 -16.47
C ARG A 15 46.97 -9.09 -16.21
N GLY A 16 47.60 -9.85 -17.09
CA GLY A 16 47.72 -11.30 -16.95
C GLY A 16 48.93 -11.70 -16.12
N ARG A 17 48.84 -12.83 -15.44
CA ARG A 17 49.99 -13.52 -14.81
C ARG A 17 50.16 -14.89 -15.45
N ASN A 18 51.38 -15.23 -15.87
CA ASN A 18 51.67 -16.57 -16.39
C ASN A 18 51.97 -17.57 -15.26
N ALA A 19 52.04 -18.86 -15.61
CA ALA A 19 52.32 -19.95 -14.65
C ALA A 19 53.70 -19.86 -13.95
N ARG A 20 54.62 -19.05 -14.49
CA ARG A 20 55.93 -18.76 -13.89
C ARG A 20 55.93 -17.52 -13.00
N GLY A 21 54.75 -16.90 -12.81
CA GLY A 21 54.54 -15.77 -11.92
C GLY A 21 54.87 -14.40 -12.51
N ILE A 22 55.21 -14.32 -13.80
CA ILE A 22 55.54 -13.07 -14.50
C ILE A 22 54.25 -12.37 -14.94
N TRP A 23 54.19 -11.05 -14.71
CA TRP A 23 53.06 -10.21 -15.06
C TRP A 23 53.23 -9.57 -16.45
N SER A 24 52.14 -9.40 -17.19
CA SER A 24 52.12 -8.57 -18.40
C SER A 24 52.06 -7.08 -18.05
N ASP A 25 52.22 -6.24 -19.08
CA ASP A 25 51.83 -4.84 -19.00
C ASP A 25 50.34 -4.69 -18.69
N TRP A 26 49.99 -3.56 -18.09
CA TRP A 26 48.61 -3.19 -17.80
C TRP A 26 47.88 -2.77 -19.08
N ALA A 27 46.72 -3.37 -19.31
CA ALA A 27 45.75 -2.87 -20.27
C ALA A 27 44.69 -2.05 -19.52
N TRP A 28 44.52 -0.78 -19.88
CA TRP A 28 43.57 0.13 -19.27
C TRP A 28 42.34 0.32 -20.16
N ALA A 29 41.16 0.31 -19.56
CA ALA A 29 39.95 0.85 -20.15
C ALA A 29 39.96 2.38 -20.11
N GLY A 30 39.20 3.02 -21.00
CA GLY A 30 38.96 4.46 -20.94
C GLY A 30 38.29 4.88 -19.63
N ALA A 31 38.52 6.13 -19.22
CA ALA A 31 37.92 6.68 -18.01
C ALA A 31 36.39 6.55 -18.09
N THR A 32 35.81 5.83 -17.13
CA THR A 32 34.38 5.59 -17.01
C THR A 32 33.89 6.23 -15.71
N ALA A 33 32.81 7.01 -15.79
CA ALA A 33 32.18 7.55 -14.60
C ALA A 33 31.40 6.44 -13.89
N VAL A 34 31.81 6.11 -12.67
CA VAL A 34 31.00 5.33 -11.74
C VAL A 34 30.08 6.34 -11.06
N GLN A 35 28.79 6.27 -11.38
CA GLN A 35 27.79 7.09 -10.71
C GLN A 35 27.24 6.29 -9.54
N GLY A 36 27.39 6.80 -8.31
CA GLY A 36 26.49 6.41 -7.23
C GLY A 36 25.28 7.28 -7.37
N GLU A 37 24.14 6.65 -7.56
CA GLU A 37 22.87 7.33 -7.54
C GLU A 37 22.54 7.51 -6.04
N ASN A 38 22.53 8.77 -5.59
CA ASN A 38 22.08 9.18 -4.26
C ASN A 38 20.90 10.15 -4.40
N ALA A 39 20.37 10.29 -5.63
CA ALA A 39 19.22 11.12 -5.91
C ALA A 39 17.96 10.33 -5.54
N PRO A 40 16.94 10.98 -4.94
CA PRO A 40 15.68 10.31 -4.69
C PRO A 40 15.08 9.80 -6.00
N PRO A 41 14.32 8.68 -5.97
CA PRO A 41 13.66 8.15 -7.14
C PRO A 41 12.82 9.18 -7.89
N GLY A 42 12.87 9.14 -9.22
CA GLY A 42 11.95 9.87 -10.09
C GLY A 42 10.52 9.30 -10.05
N ALA A 43 9.61 9.93 -10.79
CA ALA A 43 8.25 9.42 -10.95
C ALA A 43 8.20 8.22 -11.88
N ILE A 44 7.27 7.30 -11.61
CA ILE A 44 6.95 6.20 -12.52
C ILE A 44 6.23 6.78 -13.75
N THR A 45 6.76 6.52 -14.94
CA THR A 45 6.18 6.97 -16.22
C THR A 45 5.45 5.83 -16.93
N GLY A 46 4.55 6.17 -17.85
CA GLY A 46 3.84 5.17 -18.66
C GLY A 46 2.88 4.27 -17.88
N LEU A 47 2.50 4.67 -16.65
CA LEU A 47 1.60 3.89 -15.81
C LEU A 47 0.24 3.72 -16.50
N SER A 48 -0.13 2.47 -16.73
CA SER A 48 -1.37 2.06 -17.37
C SER A 48 -1.96 0.87 -16.62
N VAL A 49 -3.29 0.76 -16.67
CA VAL A 49 -4.04 -0.33 -16.04
C VAL A 49 -5.00 -0.94 -17.04
N GLN A 50 -5.07 -2.26 -17.06
CA GLN A 50 -6.01 -3.02 -17.88
C GLN A 50 -6.76 -3.99 -16.97
N ALA A 51 -8.09 -3.92 -17.00
CA ALA A 51 -8.92 -4.97 -16.40
C ALA A 51 -8.78 -6.23 -17.26
N SER A 52 -8.32 -7.32 -16.66
CA SER A 52 -8.12 -8.60 -17.32
C SER A 52 -8.95 -9.66 -16.59
N GLY A 53 -9.80 -10.38 -17.34
CA GLY A 53 -10.50 -11.59 -16.90
C GLY A 53 -11.10 -11.55 -15.48
N GLY A 54 -12.33 -11.02 -15.36
CA GLY A 54 -13.24 -11.28 -14.23
C GLY A 54 -12.91 -10.64 -12.88
N ALA A 55 -11.64 -10.54 -12.48
CA ALA A 55 -11.28 -10.10 -11.12
C ALA A 55 -9.91 -9.45 -10.95
N VAL A 56 -9.15 -9.26 -12.02
CA VAL A 56 -7.74 -8.88 -11.94
C VAL A 56 -7.47 -7.58 -12.70
N ALA A 57 -6.68 -6.69 -12.08
CA ALA A 57 -6.12 -5.50 -12.71
C ALA A 57 -4.65 -5.76 -13.04
N MET A 58 -4.29 -5.68 -14.33
CA MET A 58 -2.91 -5.73 -14.79
C MET A 58 -2.38 -4.31 -14.92
N LEU A 59 -1.39 -3.95 -14.11
CA LEU A 59 -0.70 -2.67 -14.17
C LEU A 59 0.60 -2.83 -14.93
N ARG A 60 0.91 -1.85 -15.79
CA ARG A 60 2.16 -1.78 -16.56
C ARG A 60 2.72 -0.37 -16.53
N TRP A 61 4.03 -0.24 -16.51
CA TRP A 61 4.73 1.05 -16.51
C TRP A 61 6.06 0.94 -17.26
N ASP A 62 6.65 2.08 -17.60
CA ASP A 62 7.96 2.12 -18.24
C ASP A 62 9.05 1.73 -17.24
N ARG A 63 10.17 1.19 -17.74
CA ARG A 63 11.32 0.91 -16.90
C ARG A 63 11.79 2.18 -16.18
N HIS A 64 11.88 2.10 -14.86
CA HIS A 64 12.26 3.25 -14.03
C HIS A 64 13.67 3.78 -14.40
N PRO A 65 13.88 5.11 -14.48
CA PRO A 65 15.17 5.67 -14.88
C PRO A 65 16.26 5.41 -13.84
N SER A 66 15.90 5.42 -12.55
CA SER A 66 16.84 5.23 -11.45
C SER A 66 17.37 3.80 -11.35
N LEU A 67 18.70 3.65 -11.26
CA LEU A 67 19.38 2.38 -11.07
C LEU A 67 19.09 1.76 -9.70
N ASP A 68 19.03 2.56 -8.63
CA ASP A 68 18.79 2.04 -7.27
C ASP A 68 17.38 1.50 -7.10
N VAL A 69 16.40 2.07 -7.80
CA VAL A 69 15.06 1.49 -7.87
C VAL A 69 15.09 0.15 -8.60
N ARG A 70 15.82 0.09 -9.72
CA ARG A 70 15.93 -1.13 -10.54
C ARG A 70 16.73 -2.24 -9.85
N GLN A 71 17.67 -1.89 -8.97
CA GLN A 71 18.59 -2.79 -8.29
C GLN A 71 18.52 -2.54 -6.79
N GLY A 72 17.68 -3.31 -6.10
CA GLY A 72 17.52 -3.25 -4.64
C GLY A 72 16.27 -2.49 -4.19
N GLY A 73 15.72 -1.62 -5.03
CA GLY A 73 14.45 -0.93 -4.77
C GLY A 73 13.20 -1.77 -5.05
N ARG A 74 12.05 -1.16 -4.75
CA ARG A 74 10.72 -1.76 -4.90
C ARG A 74 9.69 -0.76 -5.41
N ILE A 75 8.57 -1.25 -5.92
CA ILE A 75 7.40 -0.45 -6.26
C ILE A 75 6.25 -0.91 -5.37
N GLU A 76 5.70 0.02 -4.61
CA GLU A 76 4.57 -0.19 -3.72
C GLU A 76 3.28 0.30 -4.37
N PHE A 77 2.17 -0.40 -4.11
CA PHE A 77 0.87 -0.11 -4.69
C PHE A 77 -0.16 0.18 -3.60
N ARG A 78 -1.01 1.16 -3.87
CA ARG A 78 -2.14 1.53 -3.02
C ARG A 78 -3.39 1.76 -3.85
N HIS A 79 -4.56 1.64 -3.22
CA HIS A 79 -5.86 1.88 -3.84
C HIS A 79 -6.70 2.86 -3.00
N ALA A 80 -7.39 3.76 -3.69
CA ALA A 80 -8.41 4.62 -3.12
C ALA A 80 -9.70 4.51 -3.94
N GLY A 81 -10.86 4.51 -3.29
CA GLY A 81 -12.16 4.49 -3.98
C GLY A 81 -12.44 5.72 -4.85
N ALA A 82 -11.79 6.85 -4.52
CA ALA A 82 -11.93 8.10 -5.26
C ALA A 82 -11.40 8.01 -6.70
N LEU A 83 -12.19 8.48 -7.67
CA LEU A 83 -11.79 8.56 -9.09
C LEU A 83 -11.01 9.83 -9.43
N SER A 84 -10.97 10.80 -8.53
CA SER A 84 -10.17 12.02 -8.64
C SER A 84 -9.74 12.49 -7.27
N GLY A 85 -8.56 13.11 -7.16
CA GLY A 85 -8.06 13.66 -5.90
C GLY A 85 -7.54 12.61 -4.89
N ALA A 86 -7.33 11.36 -5.32
CA ALA A 86 -6.70 10.35 -4.48
C ALA A 86 -5.26 10.75 -4.13
N THR A 87 -4.90 10.62 -2.85
CA THR A 87 -3.55 10.89 -2.33
C THR A 87 -3.02 9.65 -1.63
N TRP A 88 -1.72 9.62 -1.34
CA TRP A 88 -1.11 8.50 -0.61
C TRP A 88 -1.78 8.31 0.76
N GLN A 89 -2.07 9.41 1.45
CA GLN A 89 -2.72 9.44 2.76
C GLN A 89 -4.20 9.05 2.73
N SER A 90 -4.88 9.12 1.59
CA SER A 90 -6.29 8.72 1.44
C SER A 90 -6.45 7.39 0.71
N SER A 91 -5.43 6.53 0.77
CA SER A 91 -5.41 5.24 0.11
C SER A 91 -5.01 4.12 1.08
N THR A 92 -5.30 2.88 0.73
CA THR A 92 -4.93 1.65 1.44
C THR A 92 -3.93 0.86 0.62
N GLY A 93 -3.08 0.05 1.25
CA GLY A 93 -2.25 -0.92 0.55
C GLY A 93 -3.09 -1.85 -0.32
N ILE A 94 -2.58 -2.22 -1.50
CA ILE A 94 -3.24 -3.21 -2.34
C ILE A 94 -2.22 -4.19 -2.91
N GLY A 95 -2.45 -5.48 -2.68
CA GLY A 95 -1.51 -6.52 -3.10
C GLY A 95 -0.14 -6.40 -2.43
N LYS A 96 0.91 -6.84 -3.13
CA LYS A 96 2.29 -6.81 -2.62
C LYS A 96 3.17 -5.91 -3.46
N ALA A 97 4.13 -5.26 -2.82
CA ALA A 97 5.19 -4.54 -3.51
C ALA A 97 6.00 -5.49 -4.40
N VAL A 98 6.42 -5.01 -5.57
CA VAL A 98 7.24 -5.75 -6.52
C VAL A 98 8.65 -5.19 -6.57
N SER A 99 9.62 -5.97 -7.04
CA SER A 99 10.97 -5.45 -7.29
C SER A 99 10.93 -4.33 -8.32
N GLY A 100 11.68 -3.24 -8.11
CA GLY A 100 11.69 -2.11 -9.04
C GLY A 100 12.36 -2.40 -10.39
N GLY A 101 12.95 -3.60 -10.57
CA GLY A 101 13.38 -4.11 -11.87
C GLY A 101 12.24 -4.63 -12.75
N VAL A 102 11.05 -4.82 -12.20
CA VAL A 102 9.85 -5.31 -12.89
C VAL A 102 9.04 -4.13 -13.45
N THR A 103 8.31 -4.36 -14.55
CA THR A 103 7.49 -3.36 -15.26
C THR A 103 6.00 -3.71 -15.35
N GLU A 104 5.59 -4.76 -14.64
CA GLU A 104 4.20 -5.18 -14.55
C GLU A 104 3.85 -5.75 -13.17
N ALA A 105 2.59 -5.57 -12.75
CA ALA A 105 2.06 -6.15 -11.53
C ALA A 105 0.59 -6.54 -11.72
N THR A 106 0.19 -7.59 -11.00
CA THR A 106 -1.18 -8.10 -11.00
C THR A 106 -1.81 -7.80 -9.64
N LEU A 107 -2.87 -6.99 -9.62
CA LEU A 107 -3.56 -6.55 -8.41
C LEU A 107 -5.06 -6.94 -8.45
N PRO A 108 -5.72 -7.04 -7.29
CA PRO A 108 -7.17 -7.21 -7.23
C PRO A 108 -7.91 -6.10 -7.99
N LEU A 109 -8.88 -6.44 -8.83
CA LEU A 109 -9.66 -5.46 -9.59
C LEU A 109 -10.71 -4.79 -8.70
N LYS A 110 -10.47 -3.52 -8.39
CA LYS A 110 -11.38 -2.56 -7.75
C LYS A 110 -11.54 -1.32 -8.62
N SER A 111 -12.72 -0.70 -8.57
CA SER A 111 -12.95 0.63 -9.17
C SER A 111 -12.29 1.69 -8.28
N GLY A 112 -11.72 2.74 -8.87
CA GLY A 112 -11.04 3.81 -8.13
C GLY A 112 -9.68 4.13 -8.72
N THR A 113 -8.81 4.74 -7.92
CA THR A 113 -7.46 5.13 -8.32
C THR A 113 -6.44 4.18 -7.73
N TYR A 114 -5.60 3.60 -8.60
CA TYR A 114 -4.40 2.87 -8.20
C TYR A 114 -3.25 3.85 -8.14
N LEU A 115 -2.59 3.89 -6.99
CA LEU A 115 -1.38 4.67 -6.76
C LEU A 115 -0.18 3.73 -6.74
N ALA A 116 0.91 4.15 -7.36
CA ALA A 116 2.17 3.43 -7.38
C ALA A 116 3.30 4.39 -6.96
N ARG A 117 4.19 3.90 -6.10
CA ARG A 117 5.34 4.68 -5.61
C ARG A 117 6.60 3.83 -5.65
N ALA A 118 7.66 4.36 -6.24
CA ALA A 118 8.96 3.72 -6.24
C ALA A 118 9.72 4.01 -4.94
N HIS A 119 10.44 3.04 -4.43
CA HIS A 119 11.40 3.18 -3.35
C HIS A 119 12.78 2.74 -3.84
N ASP A 120 13.81 3.49 -3.48
CA ASP A 120 15.20 3.10 -3.75
C ASP A 120 15.66 1.92 -2.87
N ALA A 121 16.90 1.49 -3.05
CA ALA A 121 17.52 0.42 -2.26
C ALA A 121 17.66 0.76 -0.76
N MET A 122 17.63 2.05 -0.39
CA MET A 122 17.70 2.53 1.00
C MET A 122 16.30 2.72 1.63
N GLY A 123 15.24 2.54 0.84
CA GLY A 123 13.85 2.72 1.25
C GLY A 123 13.29 4.12 1.04
N THR A 124 14.07 5.06 0.50
CA THR A 124 13.64 6.43 0.24
C THR A 124 12.53 6.42 -0.80
N PRO A 125 11.37 7.02 -0.50
CA PRO A 125 10.26 7.04 -1.43
C PRO A 125 10.42 8.13 -2.51
N GLY A 126 10.03 7.79 -3.75
CA GLY A 126 9.86 8.73 -4.85
C GLY A 126 8.50 9.44 -4.85
N PRO A 127 8.19 10.24 -5.88
CA PRO A 127 6.85 10.81 -6.04
C PRO A 127 5.81 9.72 -6.40
N VAL A 128 4.55 9.99 -6.06
CA VAL A 128 3.42 9.09 -6.32
C VAL A 128 2.90 9.27 -7.74
N SER A 129 2.73 8.16 -8.47
CA SER A 129 2.03 8.10 -9.75
C SER A 129 0.67 7.44 -9.59
N GLY A 130 -0.37 7.93 -10.27
CA GLY A 130 -1.74 7.44 -10.10
C GLY A 130 -2.44 7.18 -11.43
N ILE A 131 -3.30 6.16 -11.47
CA ILE A 131 -4.16 5.85 -12.62
C ILE A 131 -5.55 5.45 -12.13
N ALA A 132 -6.58 6.16 -12.60
CA ALA A 132 -7.96 5.86 -12.26
C ALA A 132 -8.59 4.90 -13.28
N ILE A 133 -9.34 3.91 -12.79
CA ILE A 133 -10.11 2.97 -13.61
C ILE A 133 -11.52 2.82 -13.04
N ARG A 134 -12.50 2.81 -13.93
CA ARG A 134 -13.83 2.30 -13.63
C ARG A 134 -13.79 0.80 -13.90
N ALA A 135 -13.78 -0.02 -12.84
CA ALA A 135 -13.64 -1.46 -12.97
C ALA A 135 -14.80 -2.04 -13.79
N ALA A 136 -14.57 -2.22 -15.09
CA ALA A 136 -15.53 -2.82 -16.00
C ALA A 136 -15.29 -4.33 -16.03
N SER A 137 -16.33 -5.10 -15.70
CA SER A 137 -16.38 -6.54 -15.94
C SER A 137 -17.42 -6.84 -17.00
N ILE A 138 -17.11 -7.79 -17.88
CA ILE A 138 -18.08 -8.31 -18.87
C ILE A 138 -19.06 -9.29 -18.20
N ILE A 139 -18.65 -9.91 -17.08
CA ILE A 139 -19.51 -10.80 -16.31
C ILE A 139 -20.46 -9.93 -15.48
N PRO A 140 -21.78 -9.99 -15.72
CA PRO A 140 -22.73 -9.26 -14.90
C PRO A 140 -22.72 -9.83 -13.49
N THR A 141 -22.64 -8.94 -12.50
CA THR A 141 -22.72 -9.29 -11.09
C THR A 141 -23.84 -8.51 -10.43
N THR A 142 -24.60 -9.17 -9.57
CA THR A 142 -25.61 -8.52 -8.73
C THR A 142 -25.10 -8.39 -7.31
N THR A 143 -25.36 -7.26 -6.67
CA THR A 143 -25.12 -7.09 -5.24
C THR A 143 -26.12 -7.91 -4.46
N VAL A 144 -25.61 -8.85 -3.66
CA VAL A 144 -26.42 -9.70 -2.78
C VAL A 144 -26.68 -8.97 -1.47
N VAL A 145 -25.61 -8.41 -0.89
CA VAL A 145 -25.66 -7.70 0.38
C VAL A 145 -24.50 -6.73 0.47
N THR A 146 -24.76 -5.61 1.14
CA THR A 146 -23.75 -4.62 1.50
C THR A 146 -23.78 -4.46 3.01
N LEU A 147 -22.62 -4.59 3.65
CA LEU A 147 -22.43 -4.35 5.07
C LEU A 147 -21.60 -3.08 5.21
N ALA A 148 -22.21 -2.01 5.69
CA ALA A 148 -21.57 -0.74 5.96
C ALA A 148 -21.55 -0.49 7.47
N GLU A 149 -20.40 -0.11 8.01
CA GLU A 149 -20.26 0.25 9.43
C GLU A 149 -20.35 1.77 9.65
N ALA A 150 -20.04 2.57 8.63
CA ALA A 150 -20.25 4.00 8.68
C ALA A 150 -21.75 4.36 8.60
N PRO A 151 -22.21 5.45 9.25
CA PRO A 151 -21.43 6.39 10.06
C PRO A 151 -21.30 6.00 11.55
N ASP A 152 -22.08 5.02 12.02
CA ASP A 152 -22.23 4.78 13.46
C ASP A 152 -21.06 4.00 14.07
N PHE A 153 -20.39 3.17 13.27
CA PHE A 153 -19.30 2.26 13.66
C PHE A 153 -19.63 1.53 14.98
N ALA A 154 -20.77 0.84 14.99
CA ALA A 154 -21.33 0.17 16.16
C ALA A 154 -20.57 -1.10 16.61
N GLY A 155 -19.48 -1.44 15.92
CA GLY A 155 -18.66 -2.62 16.16
C GLY A 155 -17.81 -2.54 17.44
N ALA A 156 -17.09 -3.63 17.72
CA ALA A 156 -16.19 -3.69 18.86
C ALA A 156 -14.84 -3.08 18.49
N ALA A 157 -14.45 -2.01 19.18
CA ALA A 157 -13.22 -1.26 18.95
C ALA A 157 -12.19 -1.51 20.06
N GLU A 158 -10.95 -1.79 19.69
CA GLU A 158 -9.79 -1.94 20.57
C GLU A 158 -8.67 -1.02 20.06
N GLY A 159 -8.28 -0.01 20.84
CA GLY A 159 -7.28 0.97 20.41
C GLY A 159 -7.81 1.99 19.39
N CYS A 160 -9.09 1.97 19.04
CA CYS A 160 -9.78 2.98 18.24
C CYS A 160 -11.13 3.33 18.88
N ARG A 161 -11.74 4.43 18.43
CA ARG A 161 -13.08 4.84 18.87
C ARG A 161 -13.83 5.52 17.74
N ALA A 162 -15.12 5.27 17.67
CA ALA A 162 -16.04 5.98 16.80
C ALA A 162 -16.46 7.30 17.46
N ALA A 163 -16.33 8.42 16.75
CA ALA A 163 -16.87 9.70 17.19
C ALA A 163 -17.20 10.57 15.97
N GLY A 164 -18.42 11.14 15.94
CA GLY A 164 -18.82 12.10 14.92
C GLY A 164 -18.85 11.55 13.48
N GLY A 165 -19.12 10.27 13.29
CA GLY A 165 -19.13 9.64 11.96
C GLY A 165 -17.75 9.20 11.46
N VAL A 166 -16.73 9.18 12.33
CA VAL A 166 -15.37 8.76 12.00
C VAL A 166 -14.88 7.73 13.01
N LEU A 167 -14.33 6.62 12.52
CA LEU A 167 -13.58 5.68 13.35
C LEU A 167 -12.12 6.13 13.38
N ALA A 168 -11.68 6.65 14.52
CA ALA A 168 -10.34 7.18 14.70
C ALA A 168 -9.50 6.28 15.62
N MET A 169 -8.22 6.10 15.27
CA MET A 169 -7.26 5.48 16.19
C MET A 169 -7.10 6.34 17.46
N ALA A 170 -6.91 5.68 18.61
CA ALA A 170 -6.60 6.37 19.85
C ALA A 170 -5.18 6.96 19.77
N PRO A 171 -4.94 8.17 20.31
CA PRO A 171 -3.62 8.79 20.32
C PRO A 171 -2.56 7.89 20.96
N GLY A 172 -1.36 7.86 20.39
CA GLY A 172 -0.22 7.07 20.88
C GLY A 172 -0.30 5.57 20.61
N GLN A 173 -1.35 5.08 19.92
CA GLN A 173 -1.43 3.68 19.47
C GLN A 173 -0.81 3.54 18.08
N THR A 174 0.04 2.52 17.89
CA THR A 174 0.56 2.16 16.56
C THR A 174 -0.30 1.11 15.86
N ARG A 175 -1.22 0.48 16.59
CA ARG A 175 -2.12 -0.56 16.10
C ARG A 175 -3.47 -0.47 16.78
N ALA A 176 -4.54 -0.60 16.01
CA ALA A 176 -5.91 -0.71 16.50
C ALA A 176 -6.67 -1.80 15.75
N ILE A 177 -7.69 -2.37 16.40
CA ILE A 177 -8.54 -3.41 15.83
C ILE A 177 -9.99 -2.96 15.96
N TYR A 178 -10.72 -3.08 14.85
CA TYR A 178 -12.15 -2.85 14.82
C TYR A 178 -12.86 -4.08 14.25
N ALA A 179 -13.66 -4.76 15.07
CA ALA A 179 -14.50 -5.87 14.64
C ALA A 179 -15.90 -5.36 14.31
N PHE A 180 -16.43 -5.76 13.16
CA PHE A 180 -17.73 -5.28 12.67
C PHE A 180 -18.85 -5.71 13.62
N ALA A 181 -19.86 -4.86 13.78
CA ALA A 181 -21.06 -5.23 14.54
C ALA A 181 -21.87 -6.30 13.80
N GLY A 182 -21.96 -6.13 12.49
CA GLY A 182 -22.70 -7.02 11.60
C GLY A 182 -21.88 -8.20 11.10
N ARG A 183 -22.61 -9.15 10.52
CA ARG A 183 -22.07 -10.28 9.75
C ARG A 183 -22.90 -10.46 8.49
N ILE A 184 -22.30 -11.01 7.45
CA ILE A 184 -23.04 -11.40 6.24
C ILE A 184 -23.41 -12.87 6.39
N ASP A 185 -24.70 -13.21 6.31
CA ASP A 185 -25.20 -14.58 6.21
C ASP A 185 -25.99 -14.75 4.92
N LEU A 186 -25.59 -15.73 4.10
CA LEU A 186 -26.23 -16.05 2.83
C LEU A 186 -27.32 -17.12 2.98
N GLY A 187 -27.44 -17.74 4.15
CA GLY A 187 -28.38 -18.82 4.45
C GLY A 187 -28.00 -20.18 3.85
N ARG A 188 -27.06 -20.21 2.89
CA ARG A 188 -26.47 -21.41 2.30
C ARG A 188 -25.02 -21.16 1.90
N VAL A 189 -24.23 -22.23 1.81
CA VAL A 189 -22.87 -22.15 1.26
C VAL A 189 -22.96 -21.86 -0.24
N GLN A 190 -22.40 -20.73 -0.68
CA GLN A 190 -22.32 -20.36 -2.09
C GLN A 190 -21.09 -19.48 -2.37
N PRO A 191 -20.54 -19.52 -3.60
CA PRO A 191 -19.44 -18.64 -3.96
C PRO A 191 -19.95 -17.21 -4.09
N VAL A 192 -19.36 -16.30 -3.32
CA VAL A 192 -19.58 -14.86 -3.45
C VAL A 192 -18.25 -14.14 -3.55
N ARG A 193 -18.26 -13.05 -4.31
CA ARG A 193 -17.14 -12.13 -4.35
C ARG A 193 -17.33 -11.06 -3.30
N LEU A 194 -16.36 -10.92 -2.41
CA LEU A 194 -16.32 -9.82 -1.46
C LEU A 194 -15.40 -8.73 -2.01
N ILE A 195 -15.87 -7.48 -1.98
CA ILE A 195 -15.09 -6.30 -2.34
C ILE A 195 -15.14 -5.32 -1.18
N THR A 196 -13.98 -4.81 -0.79
CA THR A 196 -13.82 -3.81 0.26
C THR A 196 -13.85 -2.41 -0.34
N ASP A 197 -14.55 -1.49 0.32
CA ASP A 197 -14.49 -0.07 0.01
C ASP A 197 -14.20 0.68 1.32
N ILE A 198 -13.05 1.36 1.34
CA ILE A 198 -12.51 2.01 2.52
C ILE A 198 -12.18 3.45 2.15
N GLU A 199 -12.84 4.38 2.82
CA GLU A 199 -12.53 5.80 2.77
C GLU A 199 -11.84 6.16 4.08
N LEU A 200 -10.58 6.58 3.97
CA LEU A 200 -9.76 6.94 5.12
C LEU A 200 -8.93 8.18 4.84
N LEU A 201 -8.43 8.75 5.91
CA LEU A 201 -7.41 9.78 5.90
C LEU A 201 -6.37 9.46 6.98
N ILE A 202 -5.11 9.37 6.55
CA ILE A 202 -3.96 9.30 7.44
C ILE A 202 -3.51 10.74 7.70
N SER A 203 -3.45 11.13 8.97
CA SER A 203 -3.01 12.45 9.39
C SER A 203 -2.01 12.35 10.53
N GLU A 204 -1.32 13.46 10.80
CA GLU A 204 -0.56 13.59 12.04
C GLU A 204 -1.53 13.60 13.24
N ALA A 205 -1.16 12.90 14.32
CA ALA A 205 -1.97 12.70 15.51
C ALA A 205 -1.99 13.93 16.42
N GLU A 206 -0.97 14.80 16.33
CA GLU A 206 -0.84 16.02 17.11
C GLU A 206 -0.51 17.24 16.22
N ASP A 207 -1.15 18.37 16.53
CA ASP A 207 -0.86 19.67 15.91
C ASP A 207 0.45 20.21 16.48
N LEU A 208 1.50 20.13 15.65
CA LEU A 208 2.85 20.64 15.91
C LEU A 208 2.91 22.17 16.15
N PHE A 209 1.82 22.92 15.96
CA PHE A 209 1.78 24.37 16.16
C PHE A 209 1.17 24.82 17.50
N TRP A 210 0.55 23.93 18.27
CA TRP A 210 -0.07 24.33 19.54
C TRP A 210 0.14 23.32 20.67
N GLN A 211 1.22 23.53 21.42
CA GLN A 211 1.32 23.03 22.79
C GLN A 211 1.02 24.18 23.76
N PRO A 212 0.10 24.02 24.74
CA PRO A 212 -0.05 24.94 25.88
C PRO A 212 1.17 24.98 26.82
N SER A 213 2.24 24.24 26.52
CA SER A 213 3.52 24.29 27.21
C SER A 213 4.59 24.80 26.26
N GLY A 214 4.97 26.06 26.43
CA GLY A 214 5.67 26.84 25.40
C GLY A 214 7.11 26.44 25.09
N THR A 215 7.47 26.59 23.82
CA THR A 215 8.66 27.30 23.29
C THR A 215 8.72 27.10 21.75
N ALA A 216 8.13 28.03 20.98
CA ALA A 216 8.47 28.16 19.56
C ALA A 216 9.64 29.15 19.44
N MET A 217 10.82 28.69 19.03
CA MET A 217 12.05 29.47 19.27
C MET A 217 13.06 29.65 18.11
N TRP A 218 12.92 29.14 16.87
CA TRP A 218 13.83 29.54 15.76
C TRP A 218 13.51 29.11 14.29
N THR A 219 14.19 29.72 13.30
CA THR A 219 14.20 29.61 11.79
C THR A 219 15.63 29.95 11.25
N PRO A 220 16.10 29.81 9.96
CA PRO A 220 16.14 28.78 8.85
C PRO A 220 17.62 28.48 8.32
N PRO A 221 17.98 27.62 7.29
CA PRO A 221 17.31 27.10 6.06
C PRO A 221 16.67 25.69 6.19
N ASP A 222 16.76 25.12 7.37
CA ASP A 222 16.27 23.86 7.90
C ASP A 222 14.75 23.78 8.11
N ALA A 223 14.00 24.81 7.70
CA ALA A 223 12.53 24.84 7.75
C ALA A 223 11.84 23.72 6.93
N ARG A 224 12.58 22.96 6.10
CA ARG A 224 12.09 21.71 5.48
C ARG A 224 11.87 20.56 6.47
N LEU A 225 12.47 20.60 7.67
CA LEU A 225 12.27 19.61 8.75
C LEU A 225 10.90 19.74 9.44
N TRP A 226 10.17 20.84 9.25
CA TRP A 226 8.89 21.14 9.91
C TRP A 226 7.73 21.40 8.93
N GLN A 227 7.83 20.92 7.68
CA GLN A 227 6.76 21.06 6.66
C GLN A 227 5.70 19.96 6.67
N GLY A 228 5.58 19.19 7.76
CA GLY A 228 4.68 18.04 7.83
C GLY A 228 5.17 16.93 6.90
N SER A 229 5.35 15.73 7.43
CA SER A 229 5.67 14.63 6.52
C SER A 229 4.40 14.40 5.70
N THR A 230 4.45 14.72 4.39
CA THR A 230 3.39 14.33 3.45
C THR A 230 3.36 12.81 3.25
N ASP A 231 4.19 12.09 4.01
CA ASP A 231 4.42 10.66 3.97
C ASP A 231 4.00 10.00 5.29
N ALA A 232 2.98 10.54 5.97
CA ALA A 232 2.33 9.83 7.06
C ALA A 232 1.93 8.43 6.56
N TYR A 233 2.62 7.42 7.08
CA TYR A 233 2.49 6.05 6.61
C TYR A 233 1.64 5.25 7.58
N GLY A 234 0.55 4.74 7.05
CA GLY A 234 -0.38 3.87 7.74
C GLY A 234 -1.10 2.98 6.75
N ASP A 235 -1.67 1.91 7.25
CA ASP A 235 -2.43 0.98 6.45
C ASP A 235 -3.60 0.40 7.24
N VAL A 236 -4.65 0.04 6.49
CA VAL A 236 -5.84 -0.60 7.01
C VAL A 236 -6.01 -1.92 6.30
N ASP A 237 -5.71 -3.01 7.00
CA ASP A 237 -5.88 -4.37 6.50
C ASP A 237 -7.27 -4.89 6.91
N LEU A 238 -8.13 -5.15 5.92
CA LEU A 238 -9.42 -5.77 6.17
C LEU A 238 -9.30 -7.29 6.10
N GLN A 239 -9.78 -7.95 7.15
CA GLN A 239 -9.73 -9.40 7.28
C GLN A 239 -11.12 -10.00 7.35
N VAL A 240 -11.28 -11.14 6.70
CA VAL A 240 -12.50 -11.97 6.75
C VAL A 240 -12.22 -13.29 7.44
N SER A 241 -13.23 -13.81 8.13
CA SER A 241 -13.23 -15.17 8.65
C SER A 241 -14.55 -15.83 8.21
N LEU A 242 -14.44 -17.09 7.77
CA LEU A 242 -15.48 -17.84 7.08
C LEU A 242 -16.11 -18.88 8.01
N THR A 243 -17.39 -19.17 7.80
CA THR A 243 -18.07 -20.34 8.38
C THR A 243 -19.07 -20.92 7.40
N ASP A 244 -19.19 -22.25 7.39
CA ASP A 244 -20.23 -22.99 6.67
C ASP A 244 -21.45 -23.28 7.55
N ASP A 245 -21.25 -23.24 8.88
CA ASP A 245 -22.28 -23.44 9.88
C ASP A 245 -23.20 -22.23 10.03
N ASP A 246 -24.35 -22.46 10.69
CA ASP A 246 -25.28 -21.40 11.02
C ASP A 246 -24.67 -20.39 11.99
N PRO A 247 -24.54 -19.10 11.59
CA PRO A 247 -23.94 -18.11 12.46
C PRO A 247 -24.84 -17.71 13.65
N ALA A 248 -26.09 -18.18 13.71
CA ALA A 248 -27.01 -17.99 14.84
C ALA A 248 -26.95 -19.13 15.88
N ALA A 249 -26.23 -20.22 15.61
CA ALA A 249 -25.96 -21.29 16.57
C ALA A 249 -24.59 -21.06 17.25
N ASP A 250 -23.71 -22.06 17.25
CA ASP A 250 -22.30 -21.96 17.66
C ASP A 250 -21.39 -22.33 16.46
N PRO A 251 -21.21 -21.41 15.50
CA PRO A 251 -20.41 -21.68 14.30
C PRO A 251 -18.91 -21.83 14.60
N ALA A 252 -18.27 -22.82 13.97
CA ALA A 252 -16.82 -22.94 13.98
C ALA A 252 -16.20 -22.01 12.93
N TRP A 253 -15.71 -20.85 13.38
CA TRP A 253 -15.09 -19.87 12.48
C TRP A 253 -13.67 -20.27 12.07
N GLY A 254 -13.37 -20.17 10.78
CA GLY A 254 -12.03 -20.37 10.23
C GLY A 254 -11.03 -19.26 10.62
N PRO A 255 -9.75 -19.43 10.23
CA PRO A 255 -8.73 -18.41 10.47
C PRO A 255 -9.07 -17.09 9.77
N TRP A 256 -8.51 -16.00 10.28
CA TRP A 256 -8.63 -14.68 9.65
C TRP A 256 -7.69 -14.58 8.46
N GLN A 257 -8.18 -14.03 7.35
CA GLN A 257 -7.42 -13.79 6.13
C GLN A 257 -7.63 -12.38 5.61
N SER A 258 -6.55 -11.71 5.20
CA SER A 258 -6.55 -10.39 4.58
C SER A 258 -7.13 -10.44 3.17
N PHE A 259 -7.94 -9.45 2.80
CA PHE A 259 -8.51 -9.37 1.44
C PHE A 259 -8.88 -7.93 1.04
N ASP A 260 -8.67 -7.62 -0.25
CA ASP A 260 -9.15 -6.40 -0.89
C ASP A 260 -10.36 -6.67 -1.78
N ALA A 261 -10.24 -7.68 -2.64
CA ALA A 261 -11.31 -8.22 -3.45
C ALA A 261 -11.00 -9.70 -3.77
N ALA A 262 -11.87 -10.61 -3.34
CA ALA A 262 -11.64 -12.05 -3.49
C ALA A 262 -12.96 -12.84 -3.50
N ASP A 263 -12.91 -14.03 -4.10
CA ASP A 263 -14.03 -14.96 -4.16
C ASP A 263 -13.91 -15.99 -3.03
N PHE A 264 -14.99 -16.16 -2.25
CA PHE A 264 -15.03 -17.09 -1.13
C PHE A 264 -16.28 -17.99 -1.21
N PRO A 265 -16.13 -19.32 -1.10
CA PRO A 265 -17.24 -20.23 -0.90
C PRO A 265 -17.50 -20.40 0.59
N ALA A 266 -18.51 -19.72 1.14
CA ALA A 266 -18.94 -19.92 2.53
C ALA A 266 -20.42 -19.59 2.69
N ARG A 267 -21.00 -19.94 3.85
CA ARG A 267 -22.36 -19.51 4.23
C ARG A 267 -22.35 -18.12 4.83
N ALA A 268 -21.48 -17.88 5.81
CA ALA A 268 -21.43 -16.63 6.54
C ALA A 268 -20.00 -16.09 6.74
N PHE A 269 -19.93 -14.78 6.91
CA PHE A 269 -18.70 -14.00 6.92
C PHE A 269 -18.73 -13.00 8.07
N ARG A 270 -17.64 -12.97 8.83
CA ARG A 270 -17.36 -11.91 9.81
C ARG A 270 -16.13 -11.13 9.39
N PHE A 271 -16.09 -9.86 9.76
CA PHE A 271 -15.06 -8.92 9.32
C PHE A 271 -14.39 -8.23 10.49
N ARG A 272 -13.12 -7.92 10.33
CA ARG A 272 -12.38 -7.01 11.21
C ARG A 272 -11.42 -6.17 10.38
N ALA A 273 -11.24 -4.91 10.76
CA ALA A 273 -10.22 -4.03 10.23
C ALA A 273 -9.07 -3.94 11.24
N ILE A 274 -7.84 -4.08 10.74
CA ILE A 274 -6.62 -3.84 11.51
C ILE A 274 -6.02 -2.54 10.99
N LEU A 275 -6.01 -1.52 11.84
CA LEU A 275 -5.40 -0.24 11.54
C LEU A 275 -3.97 -0.28 12.07
N SER A 276 -3.02 0.17 11.28
CA SER A 276 -1.60 0.19 11.62
C SER A 276 -0.94 1.47 11.13
N VAL A 277 -0.08 2.05 11.95
CA VAL A 277 0.73 3.24 11.60
C VAL A 277 2.19 3.00 11.96
N GLU A 278 3.09 3.64 11.23
CA GLU A 278 4.53 3.48 11.43
C GLU A 278 5.03 4.18 12.72
N SER A 279 4.41 5.31 13.08
CA SER A 279 4.74 6.11 14.26
C SER A 279 3.49 6.42 15.09
N PRO A 280 3.58 6.51 16.43
CA PRO A 280 2.50 7.03 17.27
C PRO A 280 2.10 8.49 16.96
N ASP A 281 2.93 9.21 16.20
CA ASP A 281 2.67 10.57 15.72
C ASP A 281 1.66 10.61 14.56
N TYR A 282 1.25 9.45 14.02
CA TYR A 282 0.24 9.35 12.97
C TYR A 282 -1.05 8.74 13.51
N THR A 283 -2.18 9.16 12.96
CA THR A 283 -3.49 8.60 13.24
C THR A 283 -4.23 8.32 11.94
N ILE A 284 -5.12 7.34 11.97
CA ILE A 284 -5.99 6.98 10.85
C ILE A 284 -7.42 7.31 11.25
N GLY A 285 -8.07 8.15 10.46
CA GLY A 285 -9.51 8.38 10.51
C GLY A 285 -10.20 7.69 9.35
N ILE A 286 -11.12 6.77 9.64
CA ILE A 286 -11.93 6.08 8.63
C ILE A 286 -13.32 6.73 8.60
N THR A 287 -13.72 7.24 7.44
CA THR A 287 -15.04 7.84 7.20
C THR A 287 -16.01 6.87 6.52
N GLY A 288 -15.47 5.91 5.76
CA GLY A 288 -16.24 4.91 5.05
C GLY A 288 -15.62 3.53 5.23
N LEU A 289 -16.41 2.57 5.68
CA LEU A 289 -15.98 1.18 5.82
C LEU A 289 -17.12 0.27 5.39
N THR A 290 -17.00 -0.27 4.18
CA THR A 290 -18.07 -1.03 3.53
C THR A 290 -17.51 -2.31 2.91
N VAL A 291 -18.23 -3.41 3.09
CA VAL A 291 -17.98 -4.68 2.39
C VAL A 291 -19.20 -5.00 1.55
N THR A 292 -18.98 -5.23 0.25
CA THR A 292 -20.05 -5.60 -0.67
C THR A 292 -19.84 -7.03 -1.15
N ALA A 293 -20.88 -7.86 -1.01
CA ALA A 293 -20.93 -9.20 -1.56
C ALA A 293 -21.65 -9.19 -2.91
N LEU A 294 -20.94 -9.63 -3.94
CA LEU A 294 -21.43 -9.75 -5.30
C LEU A 294 -21.55 -11.22 -5.69
N GLN A 295 -22.56 -11.53 -6.49
CA GLN A 295 -22.74 -12.85 -7.10
C GLN A 295 -22.84 -12.68 -8.61
N ALA A 296 -22.29 -13.63 -9.37
CA ALA A 296 -22.50 -13.68 -10.81
C ALA A 296 -24.00 -13.86 -11.10
N ALA A 297 -24.52 -13.05 -12.01
CA ALA A 297 -25.91 -13.12 -12.46
C ALA A 297 -26.13 -14.32 -13.40
#